data_AF-A0A531K2S0-F1
#
_entry.id   AF-A0A531K2S0-F1
#
_cell.length_a   1.000
_cell.length_b   1.000
_cell.length_c   1.000
_cell.angle_alpha   90.00
_cell.angle_beta   90.00
_cell.angle_gamma   90.00
#
_symmetry.space_group_name_H-M   'P 1'
#
loop_
_entity.id
_entity.type
_entity.pdbx_description
1 polymer ?
#
loop_
_entity_poly.entity_id
_entity_poly.type
_entity_poly.pdbx_seq_one_letter_code
_entity_poly.pdbx_strand_id
1 'polypeptide(L)'
;GEEFGLVDFGMRALLSMRLEKNFPTWFRELRPIYGPFEGAMDRFVKLEKNDFIGREAAAREQAEGPKLRRVSFIVDAADADVMGDEPIWAKVGGKDFGTVEKPHGYGAPRFDTDGKQVRGSRAAEGASAVR
;
A
#
# COMPACT_ATOMS: atom_id res chain seq x y z
N GLY A 1 17.94 -29.61 13.25
CA GLY A 1 17.19 -28.70 12.36
C GLY A 1 16.46 -29.49 11.29
N GLU A 2 17.21 -30.32 10.56
CA GLU A 2 16.70 -31.33 9.62
C GLU A 2 15.60 -32.22 10.24
N GLU A 3 15.77 -32.70 11.48
CA GLU A 3 14.74 -33.46 12.22
C GLU A 3 13.39 -32.72 12.39
N PHE A 4 13.39 -31.39 12.28
CA PHE A 4 12.20 -30.53 12.35
C PHE A 4 11.74 -30.03 10.97
N GLY A 5 12.34 -30.50 9.88
CA GLY A 5 11.98 -30.10 8.51
C GLY A 5 12.30 -28.64 8.18
N LEU A 6 13.29 -28.04 8.82
CA LEU A 6 13.71 -26.67 8.52
C LEU A 6 14.28 -26.56 7.11
N VAL A 7 13.89 -25.49 6.40
CA VAL A 7 14.32 -25.19 5.04
C VAL A 7 14.70 -23.71 4.91
N ASP A 8 15.57 -23.41 3.95
CA ASP A 8 15.92 -22.03 3.62
C ASP A 8 14.75 -21.31 2.94
N PHE A 9 14.59 -20.02 3.23
CA PHE A 9 13.64 -19.17 2.54
C PHE A 9 14.27 -17.80 2.23
N GLY A 10 13.85 -17.22 1.11
CA GLY A 10 14.37 -15.95 0.63
C GLY A 10 13.51 -14.74 1.00
N MET A 11 13.97 -13.57 0.55
CA MET A 11 13.31 -12.29 0.78
C MET A 11 11.86 -12.23 0.28
N ARG A 12 11.52 -12.93 -0.81
CA ARG A 12 10.14 -12.97 -1.33
C ARG A 12 9.17 -13.61 -0.35
N ALA A 13 9.53 -14.77 0.21
CA ALA A 13 8.73 -15.43 1.25
C ALA A 13 8.61 -14.54 2.49
N LEU A 14 9.69 -13.86 2.90
CA LEU A 14 9.64 -12.90 4.01
C LEU A 14 8.67 -11.73 3.75
N LEU A 15 8.69 -11.16 2.54
CA LEU A 15 7.80 -10.07 2.13
C LEU A 15 6.32 -10.50 2.05
N SER A 16 6.05 -11.77 1.76
CA SER A 16 4.69 -12.33 1.85
C SER A 16 4.25 -12.49 3.32
N MET A 17 5.06 -13.14 4.16
CA MET A 17 4.71 -13.36 5.57
C MET A 17 4.52 -12.06 6.35
N ARG A 18 5.36 -11.03 6.11
CA ARG A 18 5.22 -9.74 6.79
C ARG A 18 3.90 -9.05 6.43
N LEU A 19 3.41 -9.25 5.21
CA LEU A 19 2.16 -8.66 4.73
C LEU A 19 0.97 -9.27 5.48
N GLU A 20 0.96 -10.58 5.69
CA GLU A 20 -0.07 -11.27 6.49
C GLU A 20 -0.14 -10.77 7.94
N LYS A 21 1.00 -10.33 8.50
CA LYS A 21 1.07 -9.75 9.84
C LYS A 21 0.80 -8.24 9.86
N ASN A 22 0.53 -7.64 8.70
CA ASN A 22 0.36 -6.20 8.51
C ASN A 22 1.56 -5.40 9.06
N PHE A 23 2.77 -5.93 8.88
CA PHE A 23 4.00 -5.25 9.27
C PHE A 23 4.45 -4.33 8.13
N PRO A 24 4.46 -3.00 8.34
CA PRO A 24 4.85 -2.06 7.30
C PRO A 24 6.36 -2.10 7.06
N THR A 25 6.78 -1.77 5.85
CA THR A 25 8.21 -1.61 5.52
C THR A 25 8.49 -0.24 4.91
N TRP A 26 9.73 0.21 5.09
CA TRP A 26 10.26 1.39 4.41
C TRP A 26 10.18 1.20 2.89
N PHE A 27 9.92 2.31 2.17
CA PHE A 27 9.70 2.36 0.72
C PHE A 27 8.40 1.72 0.20
N ARG A 28 7.57 1.14 1.07
CA ARG A 28 6.23 0.66 0.71
C ARG A 28 5.16 1.44 1.45
N GLU A 29 4.90 1.06 2.70
CA GLU A 29 3.88 1.71 3.51
C GLU A 29 4.44 2.88 4.32
N LEU A 30 5.76 2.91 4.55
CA LEU A 30 6.45 4.02 5.22
C LEU A 30 7.33 4.77 4.23
N ARG A 31 7.09 6.08 4.11
CA ARG A 31 7.83 7.01 3.24
C ARG A 31 7.89 8.38 3.94
N PRO A 32 8.83 9.29 3.59
CA PRO A 32 8.98 10.61 4.22
C PRO A 32 7.85 11.60 3.87
N ILE A 33 6.76 11.09 3.28
CA ILE A 33 5.58 11.83 2.85
C ILE A 33 4.35 11.52 3.72
N TYR A 34 4.45 10.52 4.61
CA TYR A 34 3.37 10.14 5.51
C TYR A 34 3.73 10.43 6.96
N GLY A 35 2.75 10.89 7.73
CA GLY A 35 2.86 10.98 9.18
C GLY A 35 2.80 9.59 9.85
N PRO A 36 3.27 9.46 11.11
CA PRO A 36 3.19 8.19 11.84
C PRO A 36 1.75 7.68 12.01
N PHE A 37 0.75 8.55 12.15
CA PHE A 37 -0.63 8.14 12.38
C PHE A 37 -1.35 7.77 11.07
N GLU A 38 -1.01 8.43 9.95
CA GLU A 38 -1.36 7.98 8.59
C GLU A 38 -0.82 6.56 8.34
N GLY A 39 0.43 6.35 8.75
CA GLY A 39 1.09 5.06 8.73
C GLY A 39 0.62 4.08 9.81
N ALA A 40 -0.46 4.34 10.57
CA ALA A 40 -0.97 3.45 11.62
C ALA A 40 0.13 2.94 12.61
N MET A 41 1.07 3.82 12.97
CA MET A 41 2.20 3.54 13.86
C MET A 41 1.94 4.01 15.30
N ASP A 42 0.69 4.29 15.66
CA ASP A 42 0.23 4.88 16.92
C ASP A 42 0.89 4.20 18.14
N ARG A 43 0.93 2.86 18.14
CA ARG A 43 1.50 2.04 19.22
C ARG A 43 3.00 2.26 19.46
N PHE A 44 3.71 2.78 18.47
CA PHE A 44 5.17 2.98 18.50
C PHE A 44 5.56 4.44 18.75
N VAL A 45 4.59 5.36 18.84
CA VAL A 45 4.82 6.78 19.09
C VAL A 45 4.43 7.10 20.53
N LYS A 46 5.41 7.58 21.31
CA LYS A 46 5.18 8.05 22.68
C LYS A 46 5.48 9.54 22.76
N LEU A 47 4.44 10.37 22.66
CA LEU A 47 4.56 11.83 22.59
C LEU A 47 5.11 12.47 23.87
N GLU A 48 4.91 11.81 25.02
CA GLU A 48 5.32 12.28 26.34
C GLU A 48 6.77 11.91 26.68
N LYS A 49 7.47 11.19 25.80
CA LYS A 49 8.82 10.67 26.09
C LYS A 49 9.85 11.78 26.30
N ASN A 50 10.00 12.65 25.31
CA ASN A 50 11.00 13.72 25.23
C ASN A 50 10.77 14.54 23.95
N ASP A 51 11.61 15.55 23.68
CA ASP A 51 11.55 16.37 22.47
C ASP A 51 12.27 15.74 21.27
N PHE A 52 11.72 14.65 20.74
CA PHE A 52 12.27 13.98 19.56
C PHE A 52 11.91 14.73 18.26
N ILE A 53 12.71 14.52 17.21
CA ILE A 53 12.50 15.13 15.90
C ILE A 53 11.12 14.77 15.35
N GLY A 54 10.30 15.77 15.03
CA GLY A 54 8.96 15.58 14.50
C GLY A 54 7.86 15.41 15.57
N ARG A 55 8.17 15.54 16.87
CA ARG A 55 7.20 15.38 17.96
C ARG A 55 5.99 16.30 17.84
N GLU A 56 6.20 17.60 17.62
CA GLU A 56 5.09 18.56 17.53
C GLU A 56 4.20 18.28 16.31
N ALA A 57 4.81 17.89 15.19
CA ALA A 57 4.08 17.51 13.98
C ALA A 57 3.24 16.24 14.21
N ALA A 58 3.81 15.23 14.87
CA ALA A 58 3.10 14.01 15.25
C ALA A 58 1.97 14.30 16.24
N ALA A 59 2.20 15.15 17.26
CA ALA A 59 1.16 15.54 18.22
C ALA A 59 -0.01 16.26 17.55
N ARG A 60 0.28 17.14 16.58
CA ARG A 60 -0.75 17.80 15.77
C ARG A 60 -1.53 16.81 14.92
N GLU A 61 -0.85 15.89 14.23
CA GLU A 61 -1.50 14.84 13.43
C GLU A 61 -2.40 13.95 14.30
N GLN A 62 -1.98 13.61 15.52
CA GLN A 62 -2.82 12.84 16.45
C GLN A 62 -4.06 13.62 16.88
N ALA A 63 -3.93 14.92 17.16
CA ALA A 63 -5.02 15.76 17.64
C ALA A 63 -6.04 16.11 16.54
N GLU A 64 -5.56 16.39 15.33
CA GLU A 64 -6.41 16.73 14.17
C GLU A 64 -6.98 15.48 13.48
N GLY A 65 -6.34 14.33 13.69
CA GLY A 65 -6.59 13.10 12.96
C GLY A 65 -5.78 13.02 11.66
N PRO A 66 -5.28 11.83 11.28
CA PRO A 66 -4.50 11.69 10.07
C PRO A 66 -5.37 11.87 8.82
N LYS A 67 -4.83 12.50 7.77
CA LYS A 67 -5.57 12.78 6.53
C LYS A 67 -5.84 11.51 5.73
N LEU A 68 -4.94 10.55 5.84
CA LEU A 68 -5.02 9.22 5.26
C LEU A 68 -4.95 8.16 6.35
N ARG A 69 -5.29 6.92 6.01
CA ARG A 69 -5.10 5.79 6.90
C ARG A 69 -4.58 4.61 6.09
N ARG A 70 -3.45 4.02 6.52
CA ARG A 70 -3.00 2.73 5.99
C ARG A 70 -4.07 1.68 6.29
N VAL A 71 -4.53 1.02 5.23
CA VAL A 71 -5.49 -0.09 5.29
C VAL A 71 -4.96 -1.28 4.50
N SER A 72 -5.56 -2.45 4.71
CA SER A 72 -5.25 -3.68 3.99
C SER A 72 -6.48 -4.12 3.21
N PHE A 73 -6.27 -4.57 1.98
CA PHE A 73 -7.32 -5.11 1.11
C PHE A 73 -7.07 -6.58 0.85
N ILE A 74 -8.16 -7.33 0.72
CA ILE A 74 -8.15 -8.65 0.08
C ILE A 74 -8.73 -8.42 -1.31
N VAL A 75 -8.00 -8.85 -2.34
CA VAL A 75 -8.40 -8.69 -3.74
C VAL A 75 -8.48 -10.08 -4.35
N ASP A 76 -9.65 -10.45 -4.83
CA ASP A 76 -9.82 -11.65 -5.63
C ASP A 76 -9.24 -11.40 -7.02
N ALA A 77 -8.02 -11.86 -7.25
CA ALA A 77 -7.30 -11.73 -8.51
C ALA A 77 -7.23 -13.07 -9.24
N ALA A 78 -7.23 -13.02 -10.58
CA ALA A 78 -7.19 -14.22 -11.42
C ALA A 78 -5.75 -14.72 -11.63
N ASP A 79 -4.86 -13.85 -12.10
CA ASP A 79 -3.52 -14.24 -12.61
C ASP A 79 -2.42 -13.20 -12.31
N ALA A 80 -2.70 -12.21 -11.46
CA ALA A 80 -1.77 -11.12 -11.16
C ALA A 80 -1.80 -10.71 -9.68
N ASP A 81 -0.61 -10.47 -9.14
CA ASP A 81 -0.41 -9.91 -7.80
C ASP A 81 -0.15 -8.40 -7.86
N VAL A 82 -0.45 -7.72 -6.76
CA VAL A 82 -0.11 -6.31 -6.54
C VAL A 82 1.40 -6.18 -6.34
N MET A 83 2.05 -5.38 -7.20
CA MET A 83 3.47 -5.10 -7.14
C MET A 83 3.78 -3.82 -6.35
N GLY A 84 2.79 -2.96 -6.11
CA GLY A 84 2.84 -1.72 -5.36
C GLY A 84 2.78 -0.47 -6.25
N ASP A 85 2.24 0.60 -5.67
CA ASP A 85 1.92 1.89 -6.33
C ASP A 85 0.87 1.80 -7.46
N GLU A 86 0.15 0.68 -7.61
CA GLU A 86 -1.03 0.64 -8.48
C GLU A 86 -2.13 1.58 -7.97
N PRO A 87 -2.76 2.36 -8.86
CA PRO A 87 -3.87 3.24 -8.48
C PRO A 87 -5.10 2.43 -8.04
N ILE A 88 -5.75 2.87 -6.97
CA ILE A 88 -7.01 2.32 -6.49
C ILE A 88 -8.14 3.24 -6.93
N TRP A 89 -9.14 2.71 -7.65
CA TRP A 89 -10.38 3.39 -7.97
C TRP A 89 -11.47 3.04 -6.95
N ALA A 90 -12.28 4.01 -6.56
CA ALA A 90 -13.33 3.81 -5.55
C ALA A 90 -14.69 4.32 -6.01
N LYS A 91 -15.69 3.42 -6.01
CA LYS A 91 -17.11 3.75 -6.17
C LYS A 91 -17.92 3.12 -5.05
N VAL A 92 -18.54 3.94 -4.21
CA VAL A 92 -19.24 3.50 -2.99
C VAL A 92 -20.64 4.10 -2.97
N GLY A 93 -21.67 3.26 -2.85
CA GLY A 93 -23.06 3.72 -2.74
C GLY A 93 -23.54 4.54 -3.94
N GLY A 94 -23.06 4.22 -5.15
CA GLY A 94 -23.39 4.96 -6.39
C GLY A 94 -22.57 6.24 -6.60
N LYS A 95 -21.84 6.72 -5.59
CA LYS A 95 -20.91 7.85 -5.72
C LYS A 95 -19.55 7.37 -6.20
N ASP A 96 -19.07 7.97 -7.28
CA ASP A 96 -17.73 7.75 -7.84
C ASP A 96 -16.75 8.75 -7.22
N PHE A 97 -15.67 8.26 -6.61
CA PHE A 97 -14.60 9.07 -6.02
C PHE A 97 -13.37 9.17 -6.94
N GLY A 98 -13.40 8.52 -8.10
CA GLY A 98 -12.25 8.43 -8.99
C GLY A 98 -11.12 7.60 -8.38
N THR A 99 -9.89 7.88 -8.78
CA THR A 99 -8.68 7.28 -8.22
C THR A 99 -8.31 7.96 -6.91
N VAL A 100 -8.05 7.18 -5.85
CA VAL A 100 -7.72 7.66 -4.50
C VAL A 100 -6.49 8.58 -4.48
N GLU A 101 -5.52 8.32 -5.38
CA GLU A 101 -4.41 9.23 -5.67
C GLU A 101 -4.21 9.34 -7.19
N LYS A 102 -3.58 10.43 -7.65
CA LYS A 102 -3.23 10.57 -9.06
C LYS A 102 -2.15 9.54 -9.41
N PRO A 103 -2.27 8.84 -10.56
CA PRO A 103 -1.19 7.98 -11.03
C PRO A 103 0.12 8.76 -11.12
N HIS A 104 1.19 8.23 -10.55
CA HIS A 104 2.49 8.90 -10.48
C HIS A 104 3.18 9.05 -11.86
N GLY A 105 2.56 8.55 -12.95
CA GLY A 105 3.01 8.74 -14.33
C GLY A 105 4.25 7.93 -14.74
N TYR A 106 4.83 7.18 -13.82
CA TYR A 106 5.95 6.27 -14.02
C TYR A 106 5.47 4.82 -13.86
N GLY A 107 6.12 3.84 -14.49
CA GLY A 107 5.72 2.44 -14.38
C GLY A 107 6.12 1.63 -15.60
N ALA A 108 6.11 0.30 -15.47
CA ALA A 108 6.37 -0.58 -16.59
C ALA A 108 5.31 -0.38 -17.69
N PRO A 109 5.70 -0.31 -18.97
CA PRO A 109 4.76 -0.37 -20.09
C PRO A 109 3.82 -1.56 -19.91
N ARG A 110 2.51 -1.33 -19.98
CA ARG A 110 1.53 -2.44 -20.05
C ARG A 110 1.38 -2.84 -21.51
N PHE A 111 1.24 -4.12 -21.79
CA PHE A 111 1.04 -4.65 -23.14
C PHE A 111 -0.26 -5.43 -23.20
N ASP A 112 -0.93 -5.42 -24.35
CA ASP A 112 -2.04 -6.34 -24.60
C ASP A 112 -1.54 -7.74 -25.00
N THR A 113 -2.47 -8.65 -25.27
CA THR A 113 -2.19 -10.03 -25.68
C THR A 113 -1.37 -10.14 -26.97
N ASP A 114 -1.34 -9.07 -27.76
CA ASP A 114 -0.62 -8.99 -29.03
C ASP A 114 0.76 -8.31 -28.86
N GLY A 115 1.16 -7.99 -27.62
CA GLY A 115 2.42 -7.35 -27.31
C GLY A 115 2.47 -5.85 -27.63
N LYS A 116 1.32 -5.21 -27.84
CA LYS A 116 1.25 -3.76 -28.11
C LYS A 116 1.13 -2.98 -26.81
N GLN A 117 1.95 -1.94 -26.64
CA GLN A 117 1.90 -1.10 -25.45
C GLN A 117 0.54 -0.40 -25.35
N VAL A 118 -0.12 -0.53 -24.20
CA VAL A 118 -1.42 0.05 -23.89
C VAL A 118 -1.34 0.92 -22.64
N ARG A 119 -2.11 2.02 -22.62
CA ARG A 119 -2.26 2.88 -21.44
C ARG A 119 -3.32 2.37 -20.44
N GLY A 120 -4.05 1.31 -20.79
CA GLY A 120 -5.09 0.68 -19.99
C GLY A 120 -5.38 -0.73 -20.50
N SER A 121 -5.97 -1.59 -19.66
CA SER A 121 -6.29 -2.99 -20.01
C SER A 121 -7.66 -3.11 -20.67
N ARG A 122 -7.86 -4.03 -21.62
CA ARG A 122 -9.22 -4.44 -22.09
C ARG A 122 -10.01 -5.20 -21.02
N ALA A 123 -9.32 -5.75 -20.01
CA ALA A 123 -9.94 -6.33 -18.81
C ALA A 123 -10.32 -5.26 -17.76
N ALA A 124 -10.11 -3.97 -18.06
CA ALA A 124 -10.62 -2.86 -17.27
C ALA A 124 -12.13 -2.69 -17.50
N GLU A 125 -12.90 -3.70 -17.11
CA GLU A 125 -14.35 -3.59 -16.95
C GLU A 125 -14.68 -3.61 -15.46
N GLY A 126 -15.65 -2.79 -15.04
CA GLY A 126 -16.05 -2.71 -13.64
C GLY A 126 -15.05 -1.98 -12.74
N ALA A 127 -14.97 -2.39 -11.47
CA ALA A 127 -14.36 -1.59 -10.41
C ALA A 127 -12.81 -1.55 -10.38
N SER A 128 -12.16 -2.31 -11.24
CA SER A 128 -10.70 -2.28 -11.40
C SER A 128 -10.27 -1.46 -12.62
N ALA A 129 -11.21 -0.77 -13.27
CA ALA A 129 -10.92 0.10 -14.40
C ALA A 129 -10.48 1.50 -13.93
N VAL A 130 -9.19 1.78 -14.02
CA VAL A 130 -8.71 3.16 -14.02
C VAL A 130 -9.21 3.82 -15.31
N ARG A 131 -10.16 4.74 -15.19
CA ARG A 131 -10.46 5.70 -16.28
C ARG A 131 -9.37 6.77 -16.36
#